data_AF-A0A523PFH7-F1
#
_entry.id   AF-A0A523PFH7-F1
#
_cell.length_a   1.000
_cell.length_b   1.000
_cell.length_c   1.000
_cell.angle_alpha   90.00
_cell.angle_beta   90.00
_cell.angle_gamma   90.00
#
_symmetry.space_group_name_H-M   'P 1'
#
loop_
_entity.id
_entity.type
_entity.pdbx_description
1 polymer ?
#
loop_
_entity_poly.entity_id
_entity_poly.type
_entity_poly.pdbx_seq_one_letter_code
_entity_poly.pdbx_strand_id
1 'polypeptide(L)'
;MALSIDRSVRRLRQRAMLASLVGVGSTHLLVASLLAGTAVLLSRLLLGLSADRAALVLIVVALVPLTAWFVARRKFLSHEGAAAWLDVRSGATGILVTELELADARWEGRANEVLARAPKLPAIRLRPAATRSCLGLAFALLALWIDIPKHVMGPPPALFKSSLATLREQLETLQEEVALDESTAQELEARMDRLEQEAEDSENPEATFEALDRLSDRLASEALEAQESALAAAAELKGAAALADQNPAEAEVQFADTLAKLMEDGLLRNLPSALTQELGANGAELPEGLALDPAMLAKLSRELAKALEGKLGKLAQAGLLKFGRPGQLGELGELSAFDFTEHVCDESCEKAGGT
;
A
#
# COMPACT_ATOMS: atom_id res chain seq x y z
N MET A 1 27.82 70.97 -1.58
CA MET A 1 27.02 70.62 -2.78
C MET A 1 25.55 70.69 -2.38
N ALA A 2 24.81 71.71 -2.83
CA ALA A 2 23.41 71.90 -2.43
C ALA A 2 22.55 70.70 -2.89
N LEU A 3 21.74 70.16 -1.98
CA LEU A 3 20.81 69.07 -2.26
C LEU A 3 19.53 69.68 -2.85
N SER A 4 19.38 69.69 -4.18
CA SER A 4 18.13 70.16 -4.77
C SER A 4 16.95 69.26 -4.35
N ILE A 5 15.82 69.89 -4.01
CA ILE A 5 14.59 69.21 -3.57
C ILE A 5 14.18 68.14 -4.57
N ASP A 6 14.24 68.44 -5.86
CA ASP A 6 14.01 67.51 -6.96
C ASP A 6 14.80 66.21 -6.85
N ARG A 7 16.09 66.29 -6.51
CA ARG A 7 16.93 65.09 -6.34
C ARG A 7 16.49 64.28 -5.15
N SER A 8 16.14 64.93 -4.04
CA SER A 8 15.66 64.25 -2.83
C SER A 8 14.29 63.61 -3.03
N VAL A 9 13.37 64.29 -3.71
CA VAL A 9 12.05 63.76 -4.08
C VAL A 9 12.20 62.57 -5.03
N ARG A 10 13.02 62.67 -6.09
CA ARG A 10 13.29 61.55 -7.01
C ARG A 10 13.91 60.36 -6.28
N ARG A 11 14.89 60.58 -5.39
CA ARG A 11 15.51 59.53 -4.58
C ARG A 11 14.52 58.85 -3.63
N LEU A 12 13.65 59.62 -2.96
CA LEU A 12 12.60 59.05 -2.12
C LEU A 12 11.64 58.20 -2.95
N ARG A 13 11.18 58.69 -4.10
CA ARG A 13 10.29 57.94 -5.01
C ARG A 13 10.92 56.63 -5.49
N GLN A 14 12.17 56.68 -5.93
CA GLN A 14 12.92 55.50 -6.35
C GLN A 14 13.08 54.49 -5.19
N ARG A 15 13.43 54.96 -3.99
CA ARG A 15 13.56 54.08 -2.82
C ARG A 15 12.21 53.49 -2.38
N ALA A 16 11.14 54.27 -2.41
CA ALA A 16 9.80 53.79 -2.10
C ALA A 16 9.32 52.75 -3.12
N MET A 17 9.59 52.96 -4.41
CA MET A 17 9.34 51.98 -5.47
C MET A 17 10.12 50.69 -5.23
N LEU A 18 11.44 50.79 -4.98
CA LEU A 18 12.28 49.62 -4.72
C LEU A 18 11.84 48.89 -3.45
N ALA A 19 11.51 49.59 -2.38
CA ALA A 19 11.01 48.99 -1.14
C ALA A 19 9.67 48.27 -1.36
N SER A 20 8.75 48.87 -2.13
CA SER A 20 7.47 48.27 -2.50
C SER A 20 7.67 47.03 -3.37
N LEU A 21 8.54 47.12 -4.39
CA LEU A 21 8.84 46.02 -5.30
C LEU A 21 9.50 44.85 -4.57
N VAL A 22 10.47 45.10 -3.69
CA VAL A 22 11.10 44.07 -2.86
C VAL A 22 10.10 43.46 -1.89
N GLY A 23 9.27 44.27 -1.23
CA GLY A 23 8.27 43.80 -0.29
C GLY A 23 7.24 42.89 -0.95
N VAL A 24 6.55 43.39 -1.97
CA VAL A 24 5.53 42.65 -2.73
C VAL A 24 6.15 41.47 -3.47
N GLY A 25 7.29 41.67 -4.13
CA GLY A 25 8.00 40.63 -4.87
C GLY A 25 8.42 39.48 -3.98
N SER A 26 8.91 39.73 -2.77
CA SER A 26 9.30 38.65 -1.85
C SER A 26 8.11 37.79 -1.41
N THR A 27 6.95 38.41 -1.15
CA THR A 27 5.72 37.68 -0.80
C THR A 27 5.18 36.88 -1.98
N HIS A 28 5.12 37.49 -3.17
CA HIS A 28 4.68 36.79 -4.38
C HIS A 28 5.61 35.62 -4.72
N LEU A 29 6.92 35.81 -4.58
CA LEU A 29 7.91 34.76 -4.83
C LEU A 29 7.75 33.59 -3.86
N LEU A 30 7.57 33.86 -2.56
CA LEU A 30 7.31 32.82 -1.56
C LEU A 30 6.06 32.02 -1.93
N VAL A 31 4.93 32.71 -2.17
CA VAL A 31 3.65 32.05 -2.48
C VAL A 31 3.72 31.25 -3.77
N ALA A 32 4.26 31.84 -4.84
CA ALA A 32 4.40 31.16 -6.12
C ALA A 32 5.32 29.93 -6.02
N SER A 33 6.43 30.03 -5.28
CA SER A 33 7.35 28.90 -5.11
C SER A 33 6.73 27.78 -4.26
N LEU A 34 5.96 28.11 -3.22
CA LEU A 34 5.22 27.11 -2.44
C LEU A 34 4.17 26.40 -3.30
N LEU A 35 3.34 27.15 -4.03
CA LEU A 35 2.33 26.58 -4.91
C LEU A 35 2.95 25.72 -6.01
N ALA A 36 4.02 26.19 -6.64
CA ALA A 36 4.71 25.46 -7.68
C ALA A 36 5.42 24.21 -7.13
N GLY A 37 6.06 24.29 -5.96
CA GLY A 37 6.67 23.14 -5.28
C GLY A 37 5.65 22.06 -4.90
N THR A 38 4.50 22.46 -4.36
CA THR A 38 3.41 21.52 -4.06
C THR A 38 2.84 20.89 -5.33
N ALA A 39 2.65 21.68 -6.39
CA ALA A 39 2.19 21.17 -7.68
C ALA A 39 3.20 20.20 -8.31
N VAL A 40 4.51 20.48 -8.20
CA VAL A 40 5.58 19.56 -8.61
C VAL A 40 5.45 18.24 -7.87
N LEU A 41 5.38 18.26 -6.54
CA LEU A 41 5.25 17.04 -5.73
C LEU A 41 4.00 16.24 -6.11
N LEU A 42 2.84 16.89 -6.21
CA LEU A 42 1.59 16.24 -6.60
C LEU A 42 1.66 15.66 -8.02
N SER A 43 2.26 16.38 -8.96
CA SER A 43 2.41 15.92 -10.34
C SER A 43 3.34 14.72 -10.45
N ARG A 44 4.40 14.67 -9.63
CA ARG A 44 5.33 13.53 -9.56
C ARG A 44 4.68 12.33 -8.86
N LEU A 45 3.92 12.58 -7.79
CA LEU A 45 3.26 11.54 -7.00
C LEU A 45 2.07 10.92 -7.74
N LEU A 46 1.19 11.74 -8.32
CA LEU A 46 -0.09 11.27 -8.90
C LEU A 46 0.00 10.93 -10.39
N LEU A 47 0.88 11.61 -11.14
CA LEU A 47 0.98 11.44 -12.59
C LEU A 47 2.27 10.75 -13.03
N GLY A 48 3.14 10.36 -12.08
CA GLY A 48 4.42 9.71 -12.36
C GLY A 48 5.36 10.56 -13.23
N LEU A 49 5.20 11.89 -13.24
CA LEU A 49 6.01 12.74 -14.09
C LEU A 49 7.49 12.72 -13.67
N SER A 50 8.39 12.60 -14.65
CA SER A 50 9.82 12.79 -14.46
C SER A 50 10.13 14.20 -13.93
N ALA A 51 11.19 14.36 -13.15
CA ALA A 51 11.62 15.64 -12.59
C ALA A 51 11.74 16.75 -13.65
N ASP A 52 12.28 16.44 -14.84
CA ASP A 52 12.45 17.39 -15.94
C ASP A 52 11.12 17.96 -16.45
N ARG A 53 10.09 17.12 -16.55
CA ARG A 53 8.74 17.53 -16.98
C ARG A 53 8.04 18.30 -15.87
N ALA A 54 8.19 17.86 -14.62
CA ALA A 54 7.61 18.56 -13.47
C ALA A 54 8.23 19.96 -13.30
N ALA A 55 9.51 20.16 -13.65
CA ALA A 55 10.18 21.45 -13.59
C ALA A 55 9.52 22.54 -14.46
N LEU A 56 8.75 22.17 -15.50
CA LEU A 56 7.98 23.12 -16.31
C LEU A 56 6.93 23.87 -15.48
N VAL A 57 6.44 23.29 -14.38
CA VAL A 57 5.51 23.95 -13.45
C VAL A 57 6.16 25.18 -12.79
N LEU A 58 7.50 25.21 -12.67
CA LEU A 58 8.23 26.35 -12.11
C LEU A 58 8.21 27.59 -13.02
N ILE A 59 7.74 27.50 -14.27
CA ILE A 59 7.57 28.67 -15.15
C ILE A 59 6.65 29.72 -14.50
N VAL A 60 5.70 29.29 -13.65
CA VAL A 60 4.83 30.20 -12.88
C VAL A 60 5.65 31.14 -11.97
N VAL A 61 6.78 30.67 -11.44
CA VAL A 61 7.70 31.48 -10.62
C VAL A 61 8.34 32.61 -11.45
N ALA A 62 8.58 32.40 -12.74
CA ALA A 62 9.14 33.42 -13.63
C ALA A 62 8.18 34.60 -13.90
N LEU A 63 6.87 34.44 -13.64
CA LEU A 63 5.87 35.52 -13.75
C LEU A 63 5.82 36.44 -12.53
N VAL A 64 6.47 36.07 -11.42
CA VAL A 64 6.53 36.86 -10.19
C VAL A 64 7.02 38.30 -10.39
N PRO A 65 8.14 38.60 -11.08
CA PRO A 65 8.59 39.99 -11.27
C PRO A 65 7.54 40.85 -12.00
N LEU A 66 6.81 40.28 -12.97
CA LEU A 66 5.78 40.99 -13.71
C LEU A 66 4.58 41.34 -12.82
N THR A 67 4.09 40.37 -12.05
CA THR A 67 2.96 40.58 -11.12
C THR A 67 3.34 41.53 -9.98
N ALA A 68 4.56 41.39 -9.43
CA ALA A 68 5.08 42.26 -8.40
C ALA A 68 5.22 43.71 -8.90
N TRP A 69 5.70 43.92 -10.13
CA TRP A 69 5.76 45.25 -10.74
C TRP A 69 4.38 45.87 -10.94
N PHE A 70 3.40 45.09 -11.43
CA PHE A 70 2.03 45.55 -11.65
C PHE A 70 1.30 45.93 -10.35
N VAL A 71 1.60 45.25 -9.24
CA VAL A 71 1.05 45.58 -7.92
C VAL A 71 1.82 46.74 -7.29
N ALA A 72 3.16 46.74 -7.37
CA ALA A 72 4.01 47.79 -6.81
C ALA A 72 3.73 49.15 -7.45
N ARG A 73 3.44 49.18 -8.77
CA ARG A 73 3.12 50.44 -9.47
C ARG A 73 1.83 51.11 -9.00
N ARG A 74 0.90 50.37 -8.39
CA ARG A 74 -0.31 50.98 -7.81
C ARG A 74 -0.02 51.77 -6.53
N LYS A 75 1.15 51.57 -5.92
CA LYS A 75 1.61 52.24 -4.69
C LYS A 75 2.63 53.34 -4.96
N PHE A 76 2.73 53.82 -6.20
CA PHE A 76 3.64 54.92 -6.53
C PHE A 76 3.24 56.20 -5.82
N LEU A 77 4.19 56.80 -5.10
CA LEU A 77 4.02 58.18 -4.65
C LEU A 77 4.12 59.10 -5.88
N SER A 78 3.11 59.97 -6.03
CA SER A 78 3.19 61.11 -6.92
C SER A 78 4.36 62.01 -6.53
N HIS A 79 4.77 62.89 -7.44
CA HIS A 79 5.85 63.83 -7.16
C HIS A 79 5.51 64.74 -5.97
N GLU A 80 4.31 65.29 -5.98
CA GLU A 80 3.71 66.08 -4.90
C GLU A 80 3.61 65.28 -3.59
N GLY A 81 3.12 64.04 -3.65
CA GLY A 81 2.98 63.19 -2.45
C GLY A 81 4.32 62.87 -1.80
N ALA A 82 5.40 62.74 -2.58
CA ALA A 82 6.73 62.55 -2.06
C ALA A 82 7.32 63.83 -1.44
N ALA A 83 7.02 65.00 -2.00
CA ALA A 83 7.40 66.28 -1.41
C ALA A 83 6.64 66.56 -0.10
N ALA A 84 5.32 66.33 -0.08
CA ALA A 84 4.50 66.42 1.12
C ALA A 84 4.97 65.45 2.21
N TRP A 85 5.35 64.22 1.84
CA TRP A 85 5.92 63.28 2.80
C TRP A 85 7.24 63.77 3.41
N LEU A 86 8.13 64.36 2.60
CA LEU A 86 9.37 64.94 3.08
C LEU A 86 9.08 66.11 4.02
N ASP A 87 8.16 67.01 3.66
CA ASP A 87 7.79 68.17 4.46
C ASP A 87 7.25 67.77 5.83
N VAL A 88 6.31 66.81 5.87
CA VAL A 88 5.76 66.27 7.12
C VAL A 88 6.86 65.65 7.98
N ARG A 89 7.80 64.91 7.36
CA ARG A 89 8.91 64.28 8.08
C ARG A 89 9.98 65.26 8.56
N SER A 90 10.07 66.44 7.96
CA SER A 90 10.97 67.51 8.38
C SER A 90 10.31 68.54 9.32
N GLY A 91 9.06 68.32 9.75
CA GLY A 91 8.37 69.18 10.72
C GLY A 91 7.08 69.85 10.22
N ALA A 92 6.56 69.47 9.05
CA ALA A 92 5.28 69.92 8.49
C ALA A 92 5.15 71.45 8.32
N THR A 93 6.24 72.09 7.87
CA THR A 93 6.31 73.55 7.74
C THR A 93 5.65 74.11 6.47
N GLY A 94 5.32 73.27 5.50
CA GLY A 94 4.85 73.64 4.16
C GLY A 94 5.95 74.13 3.22
N ILE A 95 7.13 74.49 3.73
CA ILE A 95 8.22 75.11 2.97
C ILE A 95 8.67 74.25 1.79
N LEU A 96 8.76 72.93 1.93
CA LEU A 96 9.21 72.07 0.83
C LEU A 96 8.15 71.93 -0.27
N VAL A 97 6.87 72.01 0.09
CA VAL A 97 5.75 71.97 -0.86
C VAL A 97 5.64 73.31 -1.59
N THR A 98 5.71 74.42 -0.85
CA THR A 98 5.68 75.77 -1.41
C THR A 98 6.83 76.01 -2.38
N GLU A 99 8.04 75.55 -2.06
CA GLU A 99 9.17 75.67 -2.98
C GLU A 99 8.99 74.80 -4.24
N LEU A 100 8.36 73.62 -4.12
CA LEU A 100 8.05 72.80 -5.29
C LEU A 100 7.02 73.46 -6.21
N GLU A 101 6.00 74.11 -5.65
CA GLU A 101 4.92 74.75 -6.40
C GLU A 101 5.34 76.09 -7.03
N LEU A 102 6.12 76.92 -6.31
CA LEU A 102 6.46 78.27 -6.73
C LEU A 102 7.84 78.38 -7.39
N ALA A 103 8.78 77.47 -7.10
CA ALA A 103 10.16 77.45 -7.61
C ALA A 103 10.85 78.84 -7.54
N ASP A 104 10.80 79.47 -6.37
CA ASP A 104 11.27 80.85 -6.17
C ASP A 104 12.50 80.85 -5.24
N ALA A 105 13.58 81.51 -5.68
CA ALA A 105 14.86 81.60 -4.97
C ALA A 105 14.73 82.07 -3.51
N ARG A 106 13.65 82.78 -3.15
CA ARG A 106 13.34 83.18 -1.75
C ARG A 106 13.04 82.00 -0.81
N TRP A 107 12.68 80.85 -1.35
CA TRP A 107 12.36 79.63 -0.59
C TRP A 107 13.45 78.58 -0.69
N GLU A 108 14.25 78.57 -1.75
CA GLU A 108 15.33 77.59 -1.98
C GLU A 108 16.27 77.44 -0.76
N GLY A 109 16.73 78.55 -0.17
CA GLY A 109 17.62 78.53 1.00
C GLY A 109 16.97 77.87 2.23
N ARG A 110 15.73 78.27 2.55
CA ARG A 110 14.97 77.72 3.69
C ARG A 110 14.60 76.26 3.47
N ALA A 111 14.25 75.89 2.24
CA ALA A 111 13.93 74.51 1.88
C ALA A 111 15.17 73.60 1.98
N ASN A 112 16.34 74.08 1.57
CA ASN A 112 17.60 73.36 1.75
C ASN A 112 17.96 73.16 3.24
N GLU A 113 17.72 74.15 4.09
CA GLU A 113 17.92 74.04 5.54
C GLU A 113 16.97 73.01 6.18
N VAL A 114 15.69 73.03 5.82
CA VAL A 114 14.68 72.06 6.29
C VAL A 114 15.04 70.65 5.82
N LEU A 115 15.45 70.51 4.57
CA LEU A 115 15.87 69.23 3.98
C LEU A 115 17.15 68.68 4.62
N ALA A 116 18.11 69.55 5.00
CA ALA A 116 19.31 69.15 5.72
C ALA A 116 19.02 68.59 7.11
N ARG A 117 17.91 69.01 7.73
CA ARG A 117 17.42 68.48 9.02
C ARG A 117 16.50 67.27 8.87
N ALA A 118 16.08 66.94 7.65
CA ALA A 118 15.16 65.83 7.40
C ALA A 118 15.77 64.50 7.87
N PRO A 119 14.97 63.61 8.49
CA PRO A 119 15.45 62.31 8.94
C PRO A 119 15.93 61.46 7.76
N LYS A 120 16.89 60.57 8.02
CA LYS A 120 17.38 59.60 7.02
C LYS A 120 16.20 58.83 6.43
N LEU A 121 16.16 58.75 5.10
CA LEU A 121 15.14 57.99 4.37
C LEU A 121 15.08 56.55 4.88
N PRO A 122 13.88 55.94 5.00
CA PRO A 122 13.73 54.59 5.53
C PRO A 122 14.57 53.60 4.73
N ALA A 123 15.31 52.75 5.44
CA ALA A 123 16.15 51.72 4.84
C ALA A 123 15.28 50.60 4.24
N ILE A 124 15.69 50.09 3.08
CA ILE A 124 15.06 48.94 2.46
C ILE A 124 15.42 47.70 3.28
N ARG A 125 14.41 47.03 3.85
CA ARG A 125 14.61 45.83 4.67
C ARG A 125 14.82 44.60 3.77
N LEU A 126 16.03 44.46 3.22
CA LEU A 126 16.37 43.36 2.30
C LEU A 126 16.43 42.00 2.99
N ARG A 127 16.95 41.93 4.23
CA ARG A 127 17.14 40.67 4.97
C ARG A 127 15.85 39.84 5.10
N PRO A 128 14.73 40.34 5.65
CA PRO A 128 13.52 39.54 5.75
C PRO A 128 12.91 39.17 4.40
N ALA A 129 13.06 40.02 3.38
CA ALA A 129 12.62 39.71 2.02
C ALA A 129 13.43 38.55 1.43
N ALA A 130 14.75 38.61 1.54
CA ALA A 130 15.67 37.56 1.07
C ALA A 130 15.40 36.23 1.78
N THR A 131 15.22 36.22 3.10
CA THR A 131 14.94 34.98 3.86
C THR A 131 13.65 34.31 3.40
N ARG A 132 12.56 35.07 3.18
CA ARG A 132 11.28 34.52 2.67
C ARG A 132 11.42 33.96 1.27
N SER A 133 12.04 34.71 0.37
CA SER A 133 12.27 34.26 -1.01
C SER A 133 13.14 33.02 -1.06
N CYS A 134 14.20 32.97 -0.25
CA CYS A 134 15.08 31.81 -0.14
C CYS A 134 14.35 30.57 0.37
N LEU A 135 13.48 30.71 1.39
CA LEU A 135 12.71 29.60 1.94
C LEU A 135 11.77 29.00 0.88
N GLY A 136 11.03 29.84 0.15
CA GLY A 136 10.11 29.39 -0.89
C GLY A 136 10.84 28.69 -2.04
N LEU A 137 11.94 29.28 -2.51
CA LEU A 137 12.76 28.68 -3.56
C LEU A 137 13.42 27.38 -3.10
N ALA A 138 13.93 27.32 -1.88
CA ALA A 138 14.51 26.11 -1.32
C ALA A 138 13.48 24.97 -1.29
N PHE A 139 12.24 25.25 -0.87
CA PHE A 139 11.16 24.26 -0.92
C PHE A 139 10.88 23.77 -2.35
N ALA A 140 10.75 24.68 -3.32
CA ALA A 140 10.50 24.31 -4.71
C ALA A 140 11.64 23.48 -5.32
N LEU A 141 12.90 23.79 -4.98
CA LEU A 141 14.05 23.02 -5.42
C LEU A 141 14.13 21.65 -4.73
N LEU A 142 13.85 21.59 -3.42
CA LEU A 142 13.78 20.33 -2.68
C LEU A 142 12.67 19.43 -3.23
N ALA A 143 11.53 19.99 -3.63
CA ALA A 143 10.45 19.24 -4.28
C ALA A 143 10.87 18.57 -5.60
N LEU A 144 11.83 19.15 -6.33
CA LEU A 144 12.43 18.51 -7.51
C LEU A 144 13.50 17.49 -7.14
N TRP A 145 14.27 17.74 -6.08
CA TRP A 145 15.40 16.90 -5.71
C TRP A 145 15.00 15.65 -4.93
N ILE A 146 13.97 15.72 -4.08
CA ILE A 146 13.50 14.57 -3.32
C ILE A 146 13.16 13.45 -4.31
N ASP A 147 13.83 12.31 -4.17
CA ASP A 147 13.47 11.12 -4.92
C ASP A 147 12.19 10.59 -4.30
N ILE A 148 11.09 10.67 -5.06
CA ILE A 148 9.82 10.12 -4.63
C ILE A 148 9.87 8.69 -5.13
N PRO A 149 9.93 7.69 -4.24
CA PRO A 149 9.93 6.30 -4.66
C PRO A 149 8.74 6.10 -5.59
N LYS A 150 9.04 5.70 -6.83
CA LYS A 150 8.05 5.42 -7.85
C LYS A 150 7.24 4.23 -7.35
N HIS A 151 6.11 4.53 -6.71
CA HIS A 151 5.10 3.59 -6.26
C HIS A 151 5.64 2.31 -5.62
N VAL A 152 5.77 2.34 -4.29
CA VAL A 152 5.52 1.14 -3.48
C VAL A 152 4.00 0.92 -3.46
N MET A 153 3.40 0.68 -4.63
CA MET A 153 2.10 0.02 -4.74
C MET A 153 2.36 -1.42 -5.16
N GLY A 154 3.33 -2.07 -4.52
CA GLY A 154 3.44 -3.53 -4.52
C GLY A 154 2.49 -4.11 -3.47
N PRO A 155 2.20 -5.42 -3.53
CA PRO A 155 1.45 -6.08 -2.47
C PRO A 155 2.25 -5.89 -1.17
N PRO A 156 1.63 -5.60 -0.01
CA PRO A 156 2.38 -5.50 1.23
C PRO A 156 3.21 -6.78 1.40
N PRO A 157 4.55 -6.69 1.46
CA PRO A 157 5.41 -7.88 1.32
C PRO A 157 5.16 -8.89 2.44
N ALA A 158 4.72 -8.42 3.61
CA ALA A 158 4.28 -9.27 4.71
C ALA A 158 3.03 -10.11 4.35
N LEU A 159 2.02 -9.51 3.71
CA LEU A 159 0.80 -10.21 3.31
C LEU A 159 1.07 -11.25 2.23
N PHE A 160 1.85 -10.91 1.21
CA PHE A 160 2.23 -11.86 0.16
C PHE A 160 2.96 -13.08 0.74
N LYS A 161 3.96 -12.85 1.61
CA LYS A 161 4.71 -13.94 2.26
C LYS A 161 3.83 -14.80 3.15
N SER A 162 2.91 -14.21 3.91
CA SER A 162 1.98 -15.00 4.73
C SER A 162 1.03 -15.83 3.87
N SER A 163 0.48 -15.27 2.78
CA SER A 163 -0.40 -16.02 1.87
C SER A 163 0.32 -17.17 1.20
N LEU A 164 1.55 -16.95 0.71
CA LEU A 164 2.36 -18.00 0.11
C LEU A 164 2.74 -19.09 1.11
N ALA A 165 3.08 -18.72 2.36
CA ALA A 165 3.35 -19.69 3.42
C ALA A 165 2.12 -20.57 3.72
N THR A 166 0.93 -19.97 3.78
CA THR A 166 -0.33 -20.72 3.94
C THR A 166 -0.56 -21.69 2.78
N LEU A 167 -0.30 -21.29 1.53
CA LEU A 167 -0.45 -22.18 0.37
C LEU A 167 0.56 -23.34 0.40
N ARG A 168 1.78 -23.12 0.92
CA ARG A 168 2.77 -24.20 1.14
C ARG A 168 2.30 -25.18 2.21
N GLU A 169 1.80 -24.69 3.34
CA GLU A 169 1.23 -25.53 4.41
C GLU A 169 0.02 -26.34 3.92
N GLN A 170 -0.82 -25.74 3.08
CA GLN A 170 -1.93 -26.41 2.43
C GLN A 170 -1.46 -27.51 1.47
N LEU A 171 -0.44 -27.26 0.65
CA LEU A 171 0.14 -28.26 -0.23
C LEU A 171 0.76 -29.42 0.57
N GLU A 172 1.51 -29.11 1.63
CA GLU A 172 2.11 -30.12 2.53
C GLU A 172 1.02 -31.01 3.15
N THR A 173 -0.04 -30.40 3.70
CA THR A 173 -1.17 -31.15 4.26
C THR A 173 -1.84 -32.03 3.18
N LEU A 174 -1.98 -31.53 1.96
CA LEU A 174 -2.56 -32.28 0.85
C LEU A 174 -1.68 -33.47 0.48
N GLN A 175 -0.36 -33.32 0.42
CA GLN A 175 0.61 -34.39 0.14
C GLN A 175 0.67 -35.45 1.26
N GLU A 176 0.52 -35.04 2.51
CA GLU A 176 0.47 -35.93 3.66
C GLU A 176 -0.82 -36.75 3.69
N GLU A 177 -1.96 -36.12 3.43
CA GLU A 177 -3.26 -36.78 3.60
C GLU A 177 -3.76 -37.50 2.35
N VAL A 178 -3.35 -37.06 1.16
CA VAL A 178 -3.71 -37.62 -0.14
C VAL A 178 -2.42 -37.92 -0.90
N ALA A 179 -2.31 -39.04 -1.62
CA ALA A 179 -1.18 -39.21 -2.54
C ALA A 179 -1.40 -38.33 -3.77
N LEU A 180 -1.08 -37.04 -3.62
CA LEU A 180 -0.92 -36.18 -4.77
C LEU A 180 0.18 -36.77 -5.66
N ASP A 181 -0.07 -36.80 -6.97
CA ASP A 181 0.95 -37.23 -7.93
C ASP A 181 2.21 -36.36 -7.75
N GLU A 182 3.37 -37.01 -7.71
CA GLU A 182 4.65 -36.35 -7.43
C GLU A 182 4.95 -35.25 -8.48
N SER A 183 4.51 -35.44 -9.73
CA SER A 183 4.70 -34.42 -10.76
C SER A 183 3.82 -33.19 -10.53
N THR A 184 2.57 -33.39 -10.09
CA THR A 184 1.65 -32.30 -9.73
C THR A 184 2.15 -31.53 -8.50
N ALA A 185 2.62 -32.24 -7.48
CA ALA A 185 3.22 -31.67 -6.28
C ALA A 185 4.41 -30.75 -6.62
N GLN A 186 5.36 -31.26 -7.40
CA GLN A 186 6.53 -30.50 -7.83
C GLN A 186 6.16 -29.32 -8.74
N GLU A 187 5.13 -29.47 -9.59
CA GLU A 187 4.65 -28.38 -10.43
C GLU A 187 4.11 -27.23 -9.58
N LEU A 188 3.28 -27.52 -8.57
CA LEU A 188 2.69 -26.53 -7.69
C LEU A 188 3.74 -25.81 -6.84
N GLU A 189 4.70 -26.55 -6.30
CA GLU A 189 5.84 -25.99 -5.55
C GLU A 189 6.69 -25.08 -6.46
N ALA A 190 7.04 -25.56 -7.65
CA ALA A 190 7.79 -24.75 -8.62
C ALA A 190 7.01 -23.52 -9.13
N ARG A 191 5.67 -23.54 -9.10
CA ARG A 191 4.84 -22.34 -9.37
C ARG A 191 4.90 -21.36 -8.21
N MET A 192 4.84 -21.83 -6.96
CA MET A 192 4.97 -20.98 -5.77
C MET A 192 6.35 -20.29 -5.71
N ASP A 193 7.42 -21.02 -6.00
CA ASP A 193 8.78 -20.47 -6.02
C ASP A 193 8.98 -19.43 -7.13
N ARG A 194 8.40 -19.67 -8.31
CA ARG A 194 8.39 -18.68 -9.40
C ARG A 194 7.63 -17.43 -9.02
N LEU A 195 6.46 -17.56 -8.38
CA LEU A 195 5.69 -16.41 -7.91
C LEU A 195 6.44 -15.62 -6.83
N GLU A 196 7.19 -16.28 -5.96
CA GLU A 196 8.02 -15.60 -4.96
C GLU A 196 9.10 -14.74 -5.63
N GLN A 197 9.78 -15.26 -6.65
CA GLN A 197 10.78 -14.51 -7.42
C GLN A 197 10.15 -13.37 -8.22
N GLU A 198 9.03 -13.61 -8.90
CA GLU A 198 8.33 -12.59 -9.68
C GLU A 198 7.78 -11.46 -8.81
N ALA A 199 7.31 -11.76 -7.59
CA ALA A 199 6.77 -10.77 -6.67
C ALA A 199 7.82 -9.77 -6.15
N GLU A 200 9.09 -10.17 -6.05
CA GLU A 200 10.18 -9.27 -5.66
C GLU A 200 10.45 -8.20 -6.72
N ASP A 201 10.25 -8.55 -8.01
CA ASP A 201 10.51 -7.68 -9.15
C ASP A 201 9.25 -7.06 -9.77
N SER A 202 8.05 -7.48 -9.34
CA SER A 202 6.78 -7.09 -9.97
C SER A 202 6.34 -5.68 -9.58
N GLU A 203 6.14 -4.84 -10.60
CA GLU A 203 5.48 -3.54 -10.46
C GLU A 203 3.94 -3.66 -10.40
N ASN A 204 3.38 -4.88 -10.56
CA ASN A 204 1.94 -5.10 -10.63
C ASN A 204 1.43 -6.02 -9.48
N PRO A 205 0.87 -5.44 -8.40
CA PRO A 205 0.37 -6.20 -7.25
C PRO A 205 -0.87 -7.03 -7.59
N GLU A 206 -1.72 -6.52 -8.49
CA GLU A 206 -3.00 -7.15 -8.83
C GLU A 206 -2.75 -8.48 -9.55
N ALA A 207 -1.83 -8.48 -10.53
CA ALA A 207 -1.45 -9.70 -11.24
C ALA A 207 -0.82 -10.75 -10.30
N THR A 208 -0.06 -10.30 -9.31
CA THR A 208 0.60 -11.17 -8.32
C THR A 208 -0.42 -11.83 -7.41
N PHE A 209 -1.40 -11.09 -6.90
CA PHE A 209 -2.49 -11.65 -6.10
C PHE A 209 -3.44 -12.53 -6.92
N GLU A 210 -3.74 -12.16 -8.16
CA GLU A 210 -4.54 -13.01 -9.05
C GLU A 210 -3.86 -14.37 -9.29
N ALA A 211 -2.53 -14.39 -9.40
CA ALA A 211 -1.79 -15.64 -9.54
C ALA A 211 -1.80 -16.49 -8.26
N LEU A 212 -1.74 -15.86 -7.07
CA LEU A 212 -1.94 -16.55 -5.79
C LEU A 212 -3.35 -17.15 -5.69
N ASP A 213 -4.38 -16.39 -6.07
CA ASP A 213 -5.77 -16.87 -6.05
C ASP A 213 -5.95 -18.07 -6.97
N ARG A 214 -5.39 -18.02 -8.19
CA ARG A 214 -5.40 -19.17 -9.12
C ARG A 214 -4.70 -20.40 -8.56
N LEU A 215 -3.61 -20.21 -7.81
CA LEU A 215 -2.89 -21.31 -7.17
C LEU A 215 -3.70 -21.89 -6.00
N SER A 216 -4.34 -21.02 -5.20
CA SER A 216 -5.29 -21.43 -4.15
C SER A 216 -6.47 -22.21 -4.72
N ASP A 217 -7.07 -21.74 -5.81
CA ASP A 217 -8.19 -22.40 -6.48
C ASP A 217 -7.77 -23.76 -7.04
N ARG A 218 -6.53 -23.88 -7.55
CA ARG A 218 -6.00 -25.16 -8.01
C ARG A 218 -5.85 -26.15 -6.85
N LEU A 219 -5.26 -25.74 -5.72
CA LEU A 219 -5.15 -26.59 -4.53
C LEU A 219 -6.52 -27.02 -4.00
N ALA A 220 -7.48 -26.10 -3.98
CA ALA A 220 -8.85 -26.41 -3.57
C ALA A 220 -9.53 -27.42 -4.51
N SER A 221 -9.28 -27.35 -5.82
CA SER A 221 -9.78 -28.32 -6.81
C SER A 221 -9.25 -29.72 -6.54
N GLU A 222 -7.93 -29.86 -6.34
CA GLU A 222 -7.30 -31.15 -6.02
C GLU A 222 -7.84 -31.74 -4.70
N ALA A 223 -8.02 -30.89 -3.68
CA ALA A 223 -8.60 -31.31 -2.42
C ALA A 223 -10.07 -31.74 -2.56
N LEU A 224 -10.84 -31.07 -3.42
CA LEU A 224 -12.24 -31.40 -3.68
C LEU A 224 -12.39 -32.71 -4.46
N GLU A 225 -11.53 -32.96 -5.45
CA GLU A 225 -11.48 -34.25 -6.15
C GLU A 225 -11.16 -35.40 -5.18
N ALA A 226 -10.16 -35.20 -4.30
CA ALA A 226 -9.85 -36.16 -3.24
C ALA A 226 -11.01 -36.35 -2.25
N GLN A 227 -11.74 -35.28 -1.94
CA GLN A 227 -12.92 -35.35 -1.09
C GLN A 227 -14.04 -36.19 -1.72
N GLU A 228 -14.34 -35.95 -2.99
CA GLU A 228 -15.39 -36.68 -3.71
C GLU A 228 -15.08 -38.17 -3.78
N SER A 229 -13.82 -38.52 -4.10
CA SER A 229 -13.37 -39.92 -4.08
C SER A 229 -13.49 -40.55 -2.69
N ALA A 230 -12.99 -39.87 -1.65
CA ALA A 230 -13.02 -40.39 -0.28
C ALA A 230 -14.47 -40.59 0.24
N LEU A 231 -15.39 -39.68 -0.08
CA LEU A 231 -16.80 -39.82 0.29
C LEU A 231 -17.49 -40.97 -0.45
N ALA A 232 -17.22 -41.12 -1.75
CA ALA A 232 -17.75 -42.23 -2.54
C ALA A 232 -17.25 -43.57 -1.99
N ALA A 233 -15.95 -43.68 -1.73
CA ALA A 233 -15.35 -44.87 -1.14
C ALA A 233 -15.87 -45.16 0.27
N ALA A 234 -16.02 -44.15 1.13
CA ALA A 234 -16.59 -44.34 2.46
C ALA A 234 -18.05 -44.85 2.40
N ALA A 235 -18.84 -44.40 1.42
CA ALA A 235 -20.19 -44.91 1.20
C ALA A 235 -20.20 -46.36 0.71
N GLU A 236 -19.32 -46.72 -0.23
CA GLU A 236 -19.17 -48.10 -0.71
C GLU A 236 -18.72 -49.05 0.42
N LEU A 237 -17.77 -48.63 1.26
CA LEU A 237 -17.31 -49.41 2.42
C LEU A 237 -18.44 -49.61 3.45
N LYS A 238 -19.23 -48.57 3.74
CA LYS A 238 -20.42 -48.70 4.60
C LYS A 238 -21.44 -49.68 4.02
N GLY A 239 -21.62 -49.68 2.70
CA GLY A 239 -22.44 -50.65 1.97
C GLY A 239 -21.91 -52.08 2.11
N ALA A 240 -20.62 -52.30 1.86
CA ALA A 240 -19.96 -53.59 2.03
C ALA A 240 -20.08 -54.11 3.48
N ALA A 241 -19.93 -53.22 4.48
CA ALA A 241 -20.10 -53.58 5.88
C ALA A 241 -21.52 -54.07 6.20
N ALA A 242 -22.56 -53.47 5.60
CA ALA A 242 -23.94 -53.87 5.78
C ALA A 242 -24.29 -55.18 5.05
N LEU A 243 -23.61 -55.45 3.93
CA LEU A 243 -23.77 -56.69 3.14
C LEU A 243 -23.01 -57.87 3.73
N ALA A 244 -22.01 -57.65 4.58
CA ALA A 244 -21.13 -58.70 5.12
C ALA A 244 -21.91 -59.88 5.74
N ASP A 245 -22.98 -59.61 6.50
CA ASP A 245 -23.79 -60.64 7.16
C ASP A 245 -24.80 -61.33 6.21
N GLN A 246 -25.18 -60.67 5.10
CA GLN A 246 -26.24 -61.13 4.20
C GLN A 246 -25.70 -61.85 2.96
N ASN A 247 -24.63 -61.30 2.37
CA ASN A 247 -23.96 -61.82 1.19
C ASN A 247 -22.45 -61.55 1.27
N PRO A 248 -21.69 -62.39 2.01
CA PRO A 248 -20.28 -62.12 2.29
C PRO A 248 -19.40 -62.11 1.04
N ALA A 249 -19.72 -62.93 0.03
CA ALA A 249 -18.97 -62.96 -1.23
C ALA A 249 -19.10 -61.65 -2.02
N GLU A 250 -20.29 -61.04 -2.04
CA GLU A 250 -20.50 -59.75 -2.71
C GLU A 250 -19.86 -58.60 -1.92
N ALA A 251 -19.93 -58.64 -0.59
CA ALA A 251 -19.27 -57.68 0.29
C ALA A 251 -17.75 -57.69 0.14
N GLU A 252 -17.14 -58.87 0.00
CA GLU A 252 -15.69 -59.04 -0.22
C GLU A 252 -15.26 -58.44 -1.56
N VAL A 253 -16.00 -58.70 -2.64
CA VAL A 253 -15.73 -58.11 -3.95
C VAL A 253 -15.84 -56.59 -3.91
N GLN A 254 -16.90 -56.05 -3.30
CA GLN A 254 -17.09 -54.62 -3.18
C GLN A 254 -15.98 -53.97 -2.34
N PHE A 255 -15.61 -54.57 -1.21
CA PHE A 255 -14.52 -54.07 -0.37
C PHE A 255 -13.18 -54.05 -1.12
N ALA A 256 -12.86 -55.13 -1.84
CA ALA A 256 -11.63 -55.22 -2.62
C ALA A 256 -11.59 -54.19 -3.76
N ASP A 257 -12.70 -53.98 -4.47
CA ASP A 257 -12.80 -52.97 -5.53
C ASP A 257 -12.62 -51.54 -4.98
N THR A 258 -13.29 -51.22 -3.87
CA THR A 258 -13.13 -49.91 -3.21
C THR A 258 -11.71 -49.73 -2.67
N LEU A 259 -11.09 -50.77 -2.10
CA LEU A 259 -9.71 -50.70 -1.61
C LEU A 259 -8.72 -50.45 -2.76
N ALA A 260 -8.92 -51.10 -3.91
CA ALA A 260 -8.10 -50.88 -5.10
C ALA A 260 -8.21 -49.44 -5.61
N LYS A 261 -9.43 -48.87 -5.68
CA LYS A 261 -9.65 -47.46 -6.04
C LYS A 261 -8.98 -46.50 -5.06
N LEU A 262 -9.13 -46.75 -3.76
CA LEU A 262 -8.49 -45.92 -2.72
C LEU A 262 -6.95 -45.96 -2.78
N MET A 263 -6.39 -47.08 -3.25
CA MET A 263 -4.96 -47.20 -3.49
C MET A 263 -4.51 -46.41 -4.72
N GLU A 264 -5.29 -46.47 -5.82
CA GLU A 264 -5.06 -45.68 -7.03
C GLU A 264 -5.13 -44.17 -6.75
N ASP A 265 -6.15 -43.75 -5.99
CA ASP A 265 -6.33 -42.37 -5.54
C ASP A 265 -5.40 -41.98 -4.38
N GLY A 266 -4.64 -42.95 -3.85
CA GLY A 266 -3.64 -42.72 -2.82
C GLY A 266 -4.17 -42.28 -1.46
N LEU A 267 -5.46 -42.48 -1.21
CA LEU A 267 -6.14 -42.14 0.04
C LEU A 267 -5.79 -43.06 1.21
N LEU A 268 -5.07 -44.16 0.93
CA LEU A 268 -4.56 -45.09 1.95
C LEU A 268 -3.26 -44.62 2.62
N ARG A 269 -2.67 -43.48 2.23
CA ARG A 269 -1.50 -42.91 2.91
C ARG A 269 -1.82 -42.54 4.36
N ASN A 270 -0.87 -42.70 5.28
CA ASN A 270 -1.02 -42.29 6.68
C ASN A 270 -2.27 -42.85 7.40
N LEU A 271 -2.69 -44.08 7.06
CA LEU A 271 -3.70 -44.78 7.83
C LEU A 271 -3.22 -45.05 9.27
N PRO A 272 -4.14 -45.11 10.25
CA PRO A 272 -3.81 -45.57 11.59
C PRO A 272 -3.02 -46.88 11.57
N SER A 273 -2.01 -47.01 12.42
CA SER A 273 -1.13 -48.20 12.46
C SER A 273 -1.88 -49.51 12.70
N ALA A 274 -3.00 -49.47 13.43
CA ALA A 274 -3.90 -50.61 13.61
C ALA A 274 -4.50 -51.09 12.27
N LEU A 275 -5.01 -50.17 11.44
CA LEU A 275 -5.55 -50.51 10.12
C LEU A 275 -4.47 -50.99 9.16
N THR A 276 -3.29 -50.38 9.23
CA THR A 276 -2.14 -50.79 8.39
C THR A 276 -1.66 -52.20 8.76
N GLN A 277 -1.72 -52.59 10.03
CA GLN A 277 -1.40 -53.97 10.43
C GLN A 277 -2.45 -54.98 9.96
N GLU A 278 -3.74 -54.62 10.01
CA GLU A 278 -4.82 -55.51 9.59
C GLU A 278 -4.92 -55.65 8.05
N LEU A 279 -4.55 -54.61 7.29
CA LEU A 279 -4.53 -54.60 5.81
C LEU A 279 -3.18 -55.05 5.20
N GLY A 280 -2.18 -55.35 6.04
CA GLY A 280 -0.82 -55.64 5.61
C GLY A 280 0.04 -54.38 5.39
N ALA A 281 1.37 -54.54 5.38
CA ALA A 281 2.36 -53.46 5.52
C ALA A 281 2.25 -52.28 4.54
N ASN A 282 1.52 -52.43 3.43
CA ASN A 282 1.30 -51.39 2.42
C ASN A 282 -0.19 -51.08 2.16
N GLY A 283 -1.13 -51.69 2.90
CA GLY A 283 -2.58 -51.59 2.62
C GLY A 283 -3.02 -52.15 1.26
N ALA A 284 -2.10 -52.78 0.52
CA ALA A 284 -2.21 -53.04 -0.92
C ALA A 284 -2.59 -54.49 -1.27
N GLU A 285 -2.46 -55.43 -0.33
CA GLU A 285 -2.69 -56.85 -0.62
C GLU A 285 -3.40 -57.50 0.55
N LEU A 286 -4.67 -57.87 0.34
CA LEU A 286 -5.31 -58.90 1.14
C LEU A 286 -4.45 -60.18 0.97
N PRO A 287 -3.98 -60.81 2.07
CA PRO A 287 -3.16 -62.01 1.96
C PRO A 287 -3.88 -63.06 1.10
N GLU A 288 -3.22 -63.59 0.07
CA GLU A 288 -3.80 -64.62 -0.79
C GLU A 288 -4.33 -65.80 0.05
N GLY A 289 -5.66 -66.01 0.02
CA GLY A 289 -6.34 -67.09 0.75
C GLY A 289 -6.92 -66.71 2.12
N LEU A 290 -6.89 -65.44 2.52
CA LEU A 290 -7.61 -64.98 3.71
C LEU A 290 -9.09 -64.79 3.37
N ALA A 291 -9.90 -65.84 3.49
CA ALA A 291 -11.35 -65.70 3.55
C ALA A 291 -11.69 -64.82 4.77
N LEU A 292 -11.97 -63.54 4.53
CA LEU A 292 -12.32 -62.60 5.58
C LEU A 292 -13.62 -63.07 6.23
N ASP A 293 -13.57 -63.34 7.53
CA ASP A 293 -14.78 -63.54 8.32
C ASP A 293 -15.69 -62.31 8.17
N PRO A 294 -17.01 -62.46 7.89
CA PRO A 294 -17.97 -61.36 7.77
C PRO A 294 -17.82 -60.28 8.85
N ALA A 295 -17.56 -60.69 10.09
CA ALA A 295 -17.37 -59.77 11.21
C ALA A 295 -16.11 -58.91 11.07
N MET A 296 -15.03 -59.47 10.52
CA MET A 296 -13.77 -58.77 10.27
C MET A 296 -13.91 -57.78 9.11
N LEU A 297 -14.58 -58.19 8.02
CA LEU A 297 -14.86 -57.30 6.89
C LEU A 297 -15.71 -56.11 7.32
N ALA A 298 -16.80 -56.35 8.06
CA ALA A 298 -17.66 -55.29 8.57
C ALA A 298 -16.92 -54.34 9.55
N LYS A 299 -15.93 -54.85 10.30
CA LYS A 299 -15.08 -54.03 11.17
C LYS A 299 -14.13 -53.16 10.34
N LEU A 300 -13.36 -53.76 9.44
CA LEU A 300 -12.38 -53.08 8.58
C LEU A 300 -13.03 -51.99 7.73
N SER A 301 -14.15 -52.29 7.07
CA SER A 301 -14.89 -51.31 6.27
C SER A 301 -15.34 -50.10 7.06
N ARG A 302 -15.80 -50.29 8.31
CA ARG A 302 -16.20 -49.19 9.19
C ARG A 302 -15.02 -48.37 9.67
N GLU A 303 -13.93 -49.02 10.06
CA GLU A 303 -12.72 -48.33 10.52
C GLU A 303 -12.05 -47.54 9.39
N LEU A 304 -12.03 -48.09 8.17
CA LEU A 304 -11.48 -47.42 7.00
C LEU A 304 -12.35 -46.24 6.56
N ALA A 305 -13.67 -46.40 6.53
CA ALA A 305 -14.59 -45.28 6.29
C ALA A 305 -14.40 -44.15 7.31
N LYS A 306 -14.24 -44.50 8.60
CA LYS A 306 -13.96 -43.53 9.66
C LYS A 306 -12.59 -42.85 9.49
N ALA A 307 -11.57 -43.58 9.05
CA ALA A 307 -10.26 -43.02 8.77
C ALA A 307 -10.32 -42.00 7.62
N LEU A 308 -11.04 -42.31 6.53
CA LEU A 308 -11.27 -41.38 5.43
C LEU A 308 -12.00 -40.11 5.89
N GLU A 309 -13.05 -40.24 6.70
CA GLU A 309 -13.74 -39.09 7.30
C GLU A 309 -12.78 -38.22 8.14
N GLY A 310 -11.88 -38.86 8.91
CA GLY A 310 -10.83 -38.16 9.67
C GLY A 310 -9.87 -37.36 8.79
N LYS A 311 -9.47 -37.92 7.64
CA LYS A 311 -8.62 -37.23 6.65
C LYS A 311 -9.33 -36.01 6.06
N LEU A 312 -10.59 -36.16 5.68
CA LEU A 312 -11.41 -35.03 5.21
C LEU A 312 -11.52 -33.93 6.26
N GLY A 313 -11.60 -34.29 7.54
CA GLY A 313 -11.53 -33.35 8.65
C GLY A 313 -10.22 -32.56 8.72
N LYS A 314 -9.08 -33.19 8.45
CA LYS A 314 -7.78 -32.50 8.41
C LYS A 314 -7.64 -31.58 7.20
N LEU A 315 -8.08 -32.01 6.02
CA LEU A 315 -8.14 -31.15 4.83
C LEU A 315 -9.06 -29.94 5.05
N ALA A 316 -10.16 -30.12 5.79
CA ALA A 316 -11.02 -29.02 6.25
C ALA A 316 -10.27 -28.02 7.13
N GLN A 317 -9.51 -28.52 8.12
CA GLN A 317 -8.77 -27.70 9.08
C GLN A 317 -7.66 -26.88 8.41
N ALA A 318 -7.01 -27.41 7.37
CA ALA A 318 -6.06 -26.67 6.55
C ALA A 318 -6.73 -25.61 5.65
N GLY A 319 -8.07 -25.53 5.62
CA GLY A 319 -8.80 -24.55 4.82
C GLY A 319 -8.90 -24.89 3.33
N LEU A 320 -8.53 -26.11 2.93
CA LEU A 320 -8.63 -26.60 1.55
C LEU A 320 -10.07 -26.88 1.13
N LEU A 321 -10.91 -27.28 2.08
CA LEU A 321 -12.31 -27.61 1.85
C LEU A 321 -13.22 -26.56 2.49
N LYS A 322 -13.94 -25.80 1.65
CA LYS A 322 -14.98 -24.88 2.10
C LYS A 322 -16.26 -25.65 2.38
N PHE A 323 -16.35 -26.31 3.53
CA PHE A 323 -17.61 -26.88 3.98
C PHE A 323 -18.62 -25.74 4.16
N GLY A 324 -19.59 -25.67 3.25
CA GLY A 324 -20.63 -24.65 3.27
C GLY A 324 -21.49 -24.78 4.52
N ARG A 325 -21.14 -24.05 5.59
CA ARG A 325 -21.75 -24.09 6.92
C ARG A 325 -21.74 -25.49 7.59
N PRO A 326 -21.55 -25.56 8.91
CA PRO A 326 -21.41 -26.82 9.66
C PRO A 326 -22.68 -27.72 9.73
N GLY A 327 -23.69 -27.48 8.89
CA GLY A 327 -24.97 -28.22 8.91
C GLY A 327 -25.01 -29.50 8.08
N GLN A 328 -24.06 -29.72 7.16
CA GLN A 328 -24.03 -30.93 6.31
C GLN A 328 -23.10 -32.04 6.82
N LEU A 329 -22.33 -31.79 7.88
CA LEU A 329 -21.57 -32.82 8.62
C LEU A 329 -22.48 -33.54 9.63
N GLY A 330 -23.62 -34.06 9.15
CA GLY A 330 -24.54 -34.84 9.98
C GLY A 330 -23.80 -35.90 10.79
N GLU A 331 -24.02 -35.91 12.11
CA GLU A 331 -23.44 -36.82 13.12
C GLU A 331 -21.91 -36.99 13.15
N LEU A 332 -21.16 -36.29 12.29
CA LEU A 332 -19.71 -36.34 12.21
C LEU A 332 -19.10 -35.29 13.14
N GLY A 333 -19.02 -35.66 14.41
CA GLY A 333 -18.29 -34.93 15.44
C GLY A 333 -19.15 -33.87 16.13
N GLU A 334 -19.44 -34.10 17.40
CA GLU A 334 -19.84 -33.01 18.30
C GLU A 334 -18.77 -31.91 18.22
N LEU A 335 -19.10 -30.82 17.54
CA LEU A 335 -18.25 -29.63 17.41
C LEU A 335 -17.99 -28.93 18.76
N SER A 336 -18.51 -29.45 19.87
CA SER A 336 -18.19 -29.01 21.23
C SER A 336 -16.75 -29.34 21.65
N ALA A 337 -16.06 -30.24 20.94
CA ALA A 337 -14.64 -30.52 21.15
C ALA A 337 -13.70 -29.53 20.42
N PHE A 338 -14.25 -28.65 19.57
CA PHE A 338 -13.48 -27.68 18.82
C PHE A 338 -13.73 -26.29 19.40
N ASP A 339 -12.78 -25.83 20.21
CA ASP A 339 -12.78 -24.45 20.71
C ASP A 339 -12.38 -23.53 19.54
N PHE A 340 -13.37 -23.09 18.77
CA PHE A 340 -13.24 -21.97 17.84
C PHE A 340 -13.20 -20.66 18.61
N THR A 341 -12.34 -20.57 19.63
CA THR A 341 -11.96 -19.27 20.19
C THR A 341 -11.22 -18.54 19.07
N GLU A 342 -12.00 -17.78 18.28
CA GLU A 342 -11.51 -16.68 17.47
C GLU A 342 -10.46 -15.97 18.30
N HIS A 343 -9.20 -16.05 17.86
CA HIS A 343 -8.13 -15.37 18.54
C HIS A 343 -8.39 -13.87 18.43
N VAL A 344 -8.99 -13.31 19.48
CA VAL A 344 -9.18 -11.87 19.60
C VAL A 344 -7.79 -11.31 19.88
N CYS A 345 -7.18 -10.71 18.85
CA CYS A 345 -5.95 -9.95 19.02
C CYS A 345 -6.24 -8.76 19.93
N ASP A 346 -5.94 -8.90 21.22
CA ASP A 346 -5.88 -7.79 22.16
C ASP A 346 -4.46 -7.20 22.23
N GLU A 347 -4.30 -6.09 22.95
CA GLU A 347 -3.02 -5.38 23.11
C GLU A 347 -1.91 -6.23 23.78
N SER A 348 -2.22 -7.46 24.22
CA SER A 348 -1.26 -8.37 24.85
C SER A 348 -0.73 -9.47 23.92
N CYS A 349 -1.16 -9.51 22.66
CA CYS A 349 -0.70 -10.54 21.73
C CYS A 349 0.72 -10.26 21.20
N GLU A 350 1.68 -11.11 21.58
CA GLU A 350 3.09 -11.04 21.14
C GLU A 350 3.35 -11.64 19.74
N LYS A 351 2.33 -12.18 19.05
CA LYS A 351 2.52 -12.73 17.69
C LYS A 351 2.59 -11.61 16.65
N ALA A 352 3.60 -11.67 15.79
CA ALA A 352 3.83 -10.72 14.71
C ALA A 352 2.69 -10.77 13.67
N GLY A 353 1.72 -9.87 13.81
CA GLY A 353 0.59 -9.76 12.88
C GLY A 353 -0.57 -8.84 13.31
N GLY A 354 -0.43 -8.03 14.36
CA GLY A 354 -1.42 -7.02 14.75
C GLY A 354 -1.01 -5.62 14.29
N THR A 355 -1.97 -4.87 13.74
CA THR A 355 -1.86 -3.48 13.25
C THR A 355 -1.26 -2.49 14.24
#